data_AF-A0AAW6ME79-F1
#
_entry.id   AF-A0AAW6ME79-F1
#
_cell.length_a   1.000
_cell.length_b   1.000
_cell.length_c   1.000
_cell.angle_alpha   90.00
_cell.angle_beta   90.00
_cell.angle_gamma   90.00
#
_symmetry.space_group_name_H-M   'P 1'
#
loop_
_entity.id
_entity.type
_entity.pdbx_description
1 polymer ?
#
loop_
_entity_poly.entity_id
_entity_poly.type
_entity_poly.pdbx_seq_one_letter_code
_entity_poly.pdbx_strand_id
1 'polypeptide(L)' 'QAPADYIRLIRLKRAAQLLKEQKYSITEVAEMTGFSYAKYFREVFKKHFSVSPSQYAKQKEEGEEGE' A
#
# COMPACT_ATOMS: atom_id res chain seq x y z
N GLN A 1 14.86 3.87 14.10
CA GLN A 1 14.16 3.57 12.84
C GLN A 1 15.21 3.41 11.75
N ALA A 2 15.23 2.30 11.01
CA ALA A 2 16.25 2.11 9.98
C ALA A 2 15.88 2.91 8.71
N PRO A 3 16.86 3.41 7.93
CA PRO A 3 16.58 4.13 6.68
C PRO A 3 15.69 3.33 5.72
N ALA A 4 15.84 2.01 5.72
CA ALA A 4 15.01 1.08 4.94
C ALA A 4 13.53 1.10 5.34
N ASP A 5 13.21 1.35 6.62
CA ASP A 5 11.83 1.45 7.09
C ASP A 5 11.15 2.71 6.57
N TYR A 6 11.90 3.82 6.50
CA TYR A 6 11.40 5.09 5.99
C TYR A 6 11.10 5.02 4.49
N ILE A 7 12.01 4.42 3.71
CA ILE A 7 11.79 4.18 2.28
C ILE A 7 10.56 3.29 2.07
N ARG A 8 10.42 2.23 2.89
CA ARG A 8 9.24 1.34 2.83
C ARG A 8 7.94 2.08 3.13
N LEU A 9 7.95 2.99 4.10
CA LEU A 9 6.79 3.85 4.42
C LEU A 9 6.37 4.68 3.20
N ILE A 10 7.32 5.35 2.54
CA ILE A 10 7.04 6.18 1.36
C ILE A 10 6.43 5.33 0.24
N ARG A 11 6.99 4.14 -0.03
CA ARG A 11 6.45 3.20 -1.02
C ARG A 11 5.03 2.76 -0.69
N LEU A 12 4.74 2.47 0.59
CA LEU A 12 3.42 2.09 1.06
C LEU A 12 2.38 3.21 0.90
N LYS A 13 2.75 4.46 1.25
CA LYS A 13 1.88 5.63 1.04
C LYS A 13 1.56 5.82 -0.45
N ARG A 14 2.55 5.65 -1.33
CA ARG A 14 2.31 5.71 -2.79
C ARG A 14 1.42 4.57 -3.28
N ALA A 15 1.61 3.35 -2.76
CA ALA A 15 0.78 2.21 -3.10
C ALA A 15 -0.69 2.44 -2.72
N ALA A 16 -0.93 3.02 -1.53
CA ALA A 16 -2.28 3.35 -1.08
C ALA A 16 -2.99 4.33 -2.04
N GLN A 17 -2.29 5.35 -2.54
CA GLN A 17 -2.82 6.27 -3.54
C GLN A 17 -3.22 5.53 -4.84
N LEU A 18 -2.34 4.69 -5.37
CA LEU A 18 -2.59 3.93 -6.60
C LEU A 18 -3.75 2.92 -6.45
N LEU A 19 -3.90 2.32 -5.27
CA LEU A 19 -5.01 1.41 -4.98
C LEU A 19 -6.36 2.13 -4.98
N LYS A 20 -6.42 3.36 -4.47
CA LYS A 20 -7.64 4.19 -4.49
C LYS A 20 -8.05 4.58 -5.91
N GLU A 21 -7.08 4.75 -6.81
CA GLU A 21 -7.39 5.03 -8.23
C GLU A 21 -8.12 3.86 -8.91
N GLN A 22 -7.99 2.63 -8.40
CA GLN A 22 -8.60 1.42 -8.95
C GLN A 22 -8.30 1.15 -10.43
N LYS A 23 -7.23 1.76 -10.97
CA LYS A 23 -6.78 1.57 -12.36
C LYS A 23 -5.81 0.39 -12.53
N TYR A 24 -5.16 0.00 -11.44
CA TYR A 24 -4.07 -0.97 -11.44
C TYR A 24 -4.40 -2.15 -10.53
N SER A 25 -3.97 -3.33 -10.94
CA SER A 25 -4.03 -4.53 -10.12
C SER A 25 -3.06 -4.44 -8.93
N ILE A 26 -3.29 -5.26 -7.91
CA ILE A 26 -2.42 -5.33 -6.72
C ILE A 26 -0.96 -5.66 -7.10
N THR A 27 -0.76 -6.46 -8.14
CA THR A 27 0.57 -6.83 -8.63
C THR A 27 1.26 -5.65 -9.29
N GLU A 28 0.57 -4.92 -10.17
CA GLU A 28 1.09 -3.71 -10.82
C GLU A 28 1.44 -2.64 -9.80
N VAL A 29 0.58 -2.41 -8.80
CA VAL A 29 0.87 -1.45 -7.72
C VAL A 29 2.15 -1.84 -6.94
N ALA A 30 2.34 -3.13 -6.66
CA ALA A 30 3.54 -3.62 -5.97
C ALA A 30 4.80 -3.34 -6.80
N GLU A 31 4.76 -3.63 -8.10
CA GLU A 31 5.87 -3.38 -9.03
C GLU A 31 6.16 -1.89 -9.18
N MET A 32 5.14 -1.06 -9.40
CA MET A 32 5.25 0.40 -9.54
C MET A 32 5.81 1.09 -8.30
N THR A 33 5.62 0.49 -7.12
CA THR A 33 6.12 1.04 -5.85
C THR A 33 7.42 0.38 -5.39
N GLY A 34 8.03 -0.47 -6.22
CA GLY A 34 9.36 -1.03 -5.98
C GLY A 34 9.38 -2.21 -5.00
N PHE A 35 8.28 -2.96 -4.89
CA PHE A 35 8.25 -4.25 -4.21
C PHE A 35 8.52 -5.38 -5.20
N SER A 36 9.58 -6.16 -4.96
CA SER A 36 9.96 -7.29 -5.82
C SER A 36 8.96 -8.45 -5.80
N TYR A 37 8.18 -8.59 -4.72
CA TYR A 37 7.24 -9.68 -4.55
C TYR A 37 5.88 -9.19 -4.03
N ALA A 38 4.82 -9.46 -4.79
CA ALA A 38 3.45 -9.11 -4.41
C ALA A 38 3.01 -9.74 -3.08
N LYS A 39 3.52 -10.95 -2.75
CA LYS A 39 3.23 -11.60 -1.46
C LYS A 39 3.78 -10.78 -0.30
N TYR A 40 5.05 -10.38 -0.38
CA TYR A 40 5.68 -9.54 0.63
C TYR A 40 4.99 -8.18 0.75
N PHE A 41 4.67 -7.54 -0.38
CA PHE A 41 3.90 -6.30 -0.42
C PHE A 41 2.59 -6.41 0.37
N ARG A 42 1.80 -7.47 0.15
CA ARG A 42 0.53 -7.69 0.87
C ARG A 42 0.73 -7.79 2.38
N GLU A 43 1.77 -8.51 2.82
CA GLU A 43 2.08 -8.66 4.25
C GLU A 43 2.46 -7.32 4.88
N VAL A 44 3.36 -6.55 4.26
CA VAL A 44 3.78 -5.26 4.82
C VAL A 44 2.71 -4.18 4.72
N PHE A 45 1.91 -4.18 3.66
CA PHE A 45 0.79 -3.26 3.49
C PHE A 45 -0.27 -3.53 4.55
N LYS A 46 -0.66 -4.80 4.74
CA LYS A 46 -1.60 -5.19 5.79
C LYS A 46 -1.08 -4.87 7.19
N LYS A 47 0.22 -5.04 7.43
CA LYS A 47 0.82 -4.68 8.72
C LYS A 47 0.79 -3.17 8.98
N HIS A 48 0.86 -2.35 7.94
CA HIS A 48 0.89 -0.89 8.07
C HIS A 48 -0.50 -0.25 8.12
N PHE A 49 -1.43 -0.70 7.27
CA PHE A 49 -2.78 -0.14 7.15
C PHE A 49 -3.85 -0.98 7.87
N SER A 50 -3.46 -2.07 8.52
CA SER A 50 -4.36 -3.04 9.19
C SER A 50 -5.38 -3.73 8.27
N VAL A 51 -5.39 -3.42 6.97
CA VAL A 51 -6.27 -4.00 5.95
C VAL A 51 -5.48 -4.47 4.75
N SER A 52 -6.00 -5.46 4.02
CA SER A 52 -5.32 -5.94 2.81
C SER A 52 -5.39 -4.90 1.67
N PRO A 53 -4.43 -4.89 0.74
CA PRO A 53 -4.47 -4.00 -0.43
C PRO A 53 -5.78 -4.08 -1.24
N SER A 54 -6.36 -5.29 -1.34
CA SER A 54 -7.62 -5.48 -2.06
C SER A 54 -8.83 -4.92 -1.31
N GLN A 55 -8.83 -5.00 0.02
CA GLN A 55 -9.85 -4.34 0.84
C GLN A 55 -9.70 -2.81 0.77
N TYR A 56 -8.46 -2.32 0.86
CA TYR A 56 -8.15 -0.90 0.78
C TYR A 56 -8.60 -0.30 -0.57
N ALA A 57 -8.35 -0.99 -1.68
CA ALA A 57 -8.80 -0.54 -3.01
C ALA A 57 -10.32 -0.47 -3.16
N LYS A 58 -11.07 -1.28 -2.39
CA LYS A 58 -12.54 -1.31 -2.40
C LYS A 58 -13.17 -0.34 -1.41
N GLN A 59 -12.39 0.23 -0.50
CA GLN A 59 -12.86 1.22 0.45
C GLN A 59 -13.10 2.53 -0.29
N LYS A 60 -14.38 2.88 -0.51
CA LYS A 60 -14.75 4.25 -0.81
C LYS A 60 -14.41 5.10 0.42
N GLU A 61 -13.95 6.32 0.20
CA GLU A 61 -13.45 7.21 1.24
C GLU A 61 -14.45 7.36 2.40
N GLU A 62 -14.20 6.63 3.48
CA GLU A 62 -14.68 6.91 4.82
C GLU A 62 -13.44 6.98 5.71
N GLY A 63 -13.02 8.21 6.05
CA GLY A 63 -12.04 8.48 7.09
C GLY A 63 -10.64 8.85 6.62
N GLU A 64 -10.43 10.13 6.28
CA GLU A 64 -9.25 10.84 6.76
C GLU A 64 -9.42 11.06 8.28
N GLU A 65 -8.80 10.20 9.08
CA GLU A 65 -8.37 10.49 10.46
C GLU A 65 -7.01 9.79 10.54
N GLY A 66 -5.86 10.43 10.70
CA GLY A 66 -5.51 11.64 11.43
C GLY A 66 -4.14 11.31 12.03
N GLU A 67 -3.14 12.13 11.69
CA GLU A 67 -1.92 12.48 12.46
C GLU A 67 -0.99 13.33 11.58
#